data_AF-A0A7X8ULG2-F1
#
_entry.id   AF-A0A7X8ULG2-F1
#
_cell.length_a   1.000
_cell.length_b   1.000
_cell.length_c   1.000
_cell.angle_alpha   90.00
_cell.angle_beta   90.00
_cell.angle_gamma   90.00
#
_symmetry.space_group_name_H-M   'P 1'
#
loop_
_entity.id
_entity.type
_entity.pdbx_description
1 polymer ?
#
loop_
_entity_poly.entity_id
_entity_poly.type
_entity_poly.pdbx_seq_one_letter_code
_entity_poly.pdbx_strand_id
1 'polypeptide(L)' 'MRFNNVGDIHTPLTKRLDAGTYLWCRCGETKNVPFCDGSHEGTGIQPLEFGVNVGSTKVLCSCGLTKRPPECDNAHKDF' A
#
# COMPACT_ATOMS: atom_id res chain seq x y z
N MET A 1 -2.81 -0.52 10.94
CA MET A 1 -1.87 -1.51 10.39
C MET A 1 -0.50 -0.87 10.26
N ARG A 2 0.59 -1.59 10.51
CA ARG A 2 1.93 -1.16 10.15
C ARG A 2 2.56 -2.29 9.34
N PHE A 3 3.19 -1.94 8.23
CA PHE A 3 4.12 -2.88 7.60
C PHE A 3 5.32 -2.93 8.55
N ASN A 4 5.76 -4.11 8.98
CA ASN A 4 6.96 -4.26 9.83
C ASN A 4 7.98 -5.22 9.20
N ASN A 5 7.60 -5.85 8.07
CA ASN A 5 8.30 -7.00 7.50
C ASN A 5 9.17 -6.63 6.28
N VAL A 6 9.32 -5.33 5.99
CA VAL A 6 10.15 -4.81 4.89
C VAL A 6 10.99 -3.65 5.44
N GLY A 7 12.30 -3.64 5.20
CA GLY A 7 13.20 -2.56 5.63
C GLY A 7 12.92 -1.23 4.91
N ASP A 8 13.25 -0.10 5.55
CA ASP A 8 13.13 1.28 5.03
C ASP A 8 11.73 1.70 4.52
N ILE A 9 10.67 1.18 5.13
CA ILE A 9 9.25 1.41 4.78
C ILE A 9 8.63 2.73 5.29
N HIS A 10 9.43 3.63 5.85
CA HIS A 10 8.92 4.90 6.37
C HIS A 10 8.69 5.95 5.27
N THR A 11 9.08 5.64 4.03
CA THR A 11 8.92 6.53 2.87
C THR A 11 7.76 6.05 1.98
N PRO A 12 6.87 6.94 1.51
CA PRO A 12 5.83 6.56 0.58
C PRO A 12 6.40 6.12 -0.77
N LEU A 13 5.76 5.12 -1.39
CA LEU A 13 6.14 4.67 -2.72
C LEU A 13 5.58 5.64 -3.77
N THR A 14 6.48 6.33 -4.48
CA THR A 14 6.12 7.09 -5.67
C THR A 14 6.38 6.24 -6.90
N LYS A 15 5.34 5.82 -7.60
CA LYS A 15 5.44 4.95 -8.78
C LYS A 15 4.43 5.35 -9.86
N ARG A 16 4.86 5.32 -11.12
CA ARG A 16 3.95 5.39 -12.27
C ARG A 16 3.26 4.04 -12.42
N LEU A 17 1.94 4.05 -12.31
CA LEU A 17 1.09 2.89 -12.56
C LEU A 17 0.44 3.04 -13.92
N ASP A 18 0.32 1.96 -14.67
CA ASP A 18 -0.42 1.92 -15.92
C ASP A 18 -1.92 1.80 -15.64
N ALA A 19 -2.73 1.88 -16.70
CA ALA A 19 -4.16 1.65 -16.56
C ALA A 19 -4.43 0.19 -16.15
N GLY A 20 -5.22 -0.01 -15.10
CA GLY A 20 -5.48 -1.34 -14.55
C GLY A 20 -6.00 -1.32 -13.13
N THR A 21 -6.31 -2.50 -12.63
CA THR A 21 -6.76 -2.72 -11.25
C THR A 21 -5.58 -3.20 -10.40
N TYR A 22 -5.41 -2.57 -9.25
CA TYR A 22 -4.33 -2.88 -8.31
C TYR A 22 -4.92 -3.22 -6.94
N LEU A 23 -4.19 -4.04 -6.19
CA LEU A 23 -4.56 -4.43 -4.82
C LEU A 23 -3.57 -3.82 -3.84
N TRP A 24 -4.04 -2.95 -2.96
CA TRP A 24 -3.27 -2.39 -1.86
C TRP A 24 -3.37 -3.30 -0.62
N CYS A 25 -2.24 -3.57 0.01
CA CYS A 25 -2.19 -4.48 1.15
C CYS A 25 -2.84 -3.84 2.39
N ARG A 26 -3.75 -4.59 3.03
CA ARG A 26 -4.42 -4.24 4.29
C ARG A 26 -4.10 -5.18 5.46
N CYS A 27 -3.25 -6.21 5.26
CA CYS A 27 -2.89 -7.14 6.34
C CYS A 27 -1.58 -6.81 7.07
N GLY A 28 -0.60 -6.18 6.42
CA GLY A 28 0.70 -5.81 7.01
C GLY A 28 1.80 -6.83 6.75
N GLU A 29 1.41 -8.02 6.29
CA GLU A 29 2.28 -9.16 6.10
C GLU A 29 2.93 -9.25 4.71
N THR A 30 2.58 -8.32 3.81
CA THR A 30 3.14 -8.34 2.45
C THR A 30 4.64 -8.10 2.42
N LYS A 31 5.33 -8.82 1.55
CA LYS A 31 6.75 -8.59 1.21
C LYS A 31 6.89 -7.62 0.03
N ASN A 32 5.79 -7.26 -0.63
CA ASN A 32 5.75 -6.37 -1.80
C ASN A 32 5.03 -5.05 -1.48
N VAL A 33 5.42 -4.39 -0.39
CA VAL A 33 4.81 -3.13 0.06
C VAL A 33 4.83 -2.10 -1.09
N PRO A 34 3.71 -1.42 -1.38
CA PRO A 34 2.43 -1.41 -0.67
C PRO A 34 1.35 -2.33 -1.28
N PHE A 35 1.71 -3.17 -2.24
CA PHE A 35 0.78 -4.03 -2.96
C PHE A 35 0.49 -5.32 -2.21
N CYS A 36 -0.65 -5.93 -2.48
CA CYS A 36 -0.95 -7.27 -2.00
C CYS A 36 -0.14 -8.33 -2.78
N ASP A 37 0.44 -9.28 -2.07
CA ASP A 37 1.18 -10.44 -2.61
C ASP A 37 0.57 -11.78 -2.21
N GLY A 38 -0.64 -11.79 -1.64
CA GLY A 38 -1.29 -13.00 -1.13
C GLY A 38 -1.03 -13.31 0.34
N SER A 39 -0.08 -12.65 1.00
CA SER A 39 0.25 -12.89 2.43
C SER A 39 -0.90 -12.58 3.42
N HIS A 40 -2.04 -12.12 2.94
CA HIS A 40 -3.25 -11.87 3.74
C HIS A 40 -4.08 -13.15 3.99
N GLU A 41 -3.82 -14.24 3.26
CA GLU A 41 -4.52 -15.51 3.46
C GLU A 41 -4.40 -15.99 4.92
N GLY A 42 -5.51 -16.43 5.50
CA GLY A 42 -5.59 -16.85 6.91
C GLY A 42 -5.76 -15.70 7.93
N THR A 43 -5.53 -14.43 7.54
CA THR A 43 -5.71 -13.28 8.45
C THR A 43 -7.17 -12.80 8.55
N GLY A 44 -8.04 -13.23 7.64
CA GLY A 44 -9.41 -12.73 7.49
C GLY A 44 -9.49 -11.30 6.92
N ILE A 45 -8.36 -10.66 6.63
CA ILE A 45 -8.28 -9.33 6.07
C ILE A 45 -8.14 -9.41 4.55
N GLN A 46 -9.01 -8.75 3.81
CA GLN A 46 -8.92 -8.66 2.35
C GLN A 46 -8.07 -7.45 1.93
N PRO A 47 -7.39 -7.44 0.77
CA PRO A 47 -6.74 -6.24 0.25
C PRO A 47 -7.76 -5.18 -0.22
N LEU A 48 -7.33 -3.94 -0.39
CA LEU A 48 -8.15 -2.87 -0.98
C LEU A 48 -7.92 -2.83 -2.50
N GLU A 49 -8.97 -3.07 -3.27
CA GLU A 49 -8.93 -2.90 -4.72
C GLU A 49 -9.05 -1.41 -5.10
N PHE A 50 -8.21 -0.96 -6.03
CA PHE A 50 -8.31 0.38 -6.61
C PHE A 50 -7.97 0.36 -8.11
N GLY A 51 -8.69 1.17 -8.89
CA GLY A 51 -8.49 1.30 -10.32
C GLY A 51 -7.65 2.52 -10.70
N VAL A 52 -6.83 2.35 -11.75
CA VAL A 52 -6.12 3.41 -12.45
C VAL A 52 -6.67 3.46 -13.87
N ASN A 53 -7.38 4.54 -14.22
CA ASN A 53 -8.01 4.67 -15.54
C ASN A 53 -7.01 4.98 -16.67
N VAL A 54 -6.02 5.81 -16.35
CA VAL A 54 -4.96 6.24 -17.26
C VAL A 54 -3.64 6.19 -16.51
N GLY A 55 -2.58 5.75 -17.20
CA GLY A 55 -1.28 5.58 -16.59
C GLY A 55 -0.80 6.88 -15.95
N SER A 56 -0.65 6.88 -14.62
CA SER A 56 -0.38 8.08 -13.82
C SER A 56 0.58 7.79 -12.67
N THR A 57 1.35 8.81 -12.27
CA THR A 57 2.19 8.73 -11.08
C THR A 57 1.33 8.79 -9.84
N LYS A 58 1.43 7.77 -8.99
CA LYS A 58 0.74 7.66 -7.71
C LYS A 58 1.74 7.66 -6.57
N VAL A 59 1.36 8.30 -5.47
CA VAL A 59 2.11 8.29 -4.21
C VAL A 59 1.31 7.44 -3.23
N LEU A 60 1.76 6.20 -3.05
CA LEU A 60 1.08 5.20 -2.25
C LEU A 60 1.63 5.14 -0.83
N CYS A 61 0.75 4.82 0.12
CA CYS A 61 1.15 4.63 1.50
C CYS A 61 1.90 3.31 1.67
N SER A 62 3.15 3.40 2.15
CA SER A 62 4.01 2.25 2.47
C SER A 62 4.21 2.03 3.98
N CYS A 63 3.67 2.91 4.84
CA CYS A 63 3.81 2.81 6.30
C CYS A 63 2.59 2.15 6.98
N GLY A 64 1.44 2.09 6.30
CA GLY A 64 0.19 1.53 6.82
C GLY A 64 -0.62 2.48 7.71
N LEU A 65 -0.14 3.69 7.95
CA LEU A 65 -0.79 4.69 8.82
C LEU A 65 -1.75 5.63 8.11
N THR A 66 -1.87 5.53 6.78
CA THR A 66 -2.76 6.41 6.02
C THR A 66 -4.22 6.27 6.45
N LYS A 67 -4.91 7.41 6.56
CA LYS A 67 -6.36 7.49 6.71
C LYS A 67 -7.07 7.60 5.36
N ARG A 68 -6.32 7.68 4.25
CA ARG A 68 -6.81 7.80 2.87
C ARG A 68 -6.22 6.69 1.98
N PRO A 69 -6.43 5.40 2.29
CA PRO A 69 -5.86 4.33 1.49
C PRO A 69 -6.43 4.35 0.06
N PRO A 70 -5.62 4.02 -0.97
CA PRO A 70 -4.23 3.55 -0.90
C PRO A 70 -3.17 4.68 -0.89
N GLU A 71 -3.61 5.94 -0.89
CA GLU A 71 -2.75 7.12 -1.07
C GLU A 71 -1.98 7.49 0.20
N CYS A 72 -0.82 8.11 0.02
CA CYS A 72 -0.08 8.71 1.12
C CYS A 72 -0.72 10.02 1.59
N ASP A 73 -0.85 10.18 2.91
CA ASP A 73 -1.35 11.38 3.57
C ASP A 73 -0.33 12.01 4.54
N ASN A 74 0.94 11.61 4.41
CA ASN A 74 2.04 12.00 5.29
C ASN A 74 1.94 11.54 6.76
N ALA A 75 1.02 10.63 7.11
CA ALA A 75 0.90 10.12 8.49
C ALA A 75 2.16 9.40 9.02
N HIS A 76 3.14 9.09 8.16
CA HIS A 76 4.45 8.57 8.54
C HIS A 76 5.40 9.63 9.11
N LYS A 77 5.08 10.92 9.04
CA LYS A 77 5.95 11.98 9.56
C LYS A 77 5.80 12.18 11.07
N ASP A 78 4.68 11.72 11.62
CA ASP A 78 4.35 11.84 13.03
C ASP A 78 4.92 10.68 13.89
N PHE A 79 5.63 9.71 13.28
CA PHE A 79 6.12 8.49 13.93
C PHE A 79 7.44 8.01 13.32
#